data_AF-A0A9E1IBK3-F1
#
_entry.id   AF-A0A9E1IBK3-F1
#
_cell.length_a   1.000
_cell.length_b   1.000
_cell.length_c   1.000
_cell.angle_alpha   90.00
_cell.angle_beta   90.00
_cell.angle_gamma   90.00
#
_symmetry.space_group_name_H-M   'P 1'
#
loop_
_entity.id
_entity.type
_entity.pdbx_description
1 polymer ?
#
loop_
_entity_poly.entity_id
_entity_poly.type
_entity_poly.pdbx_seq_one_letter_code
_entity_poly.pdbx_strand_id
1 'polypeptide(L)'
;MKRLIATISMALFLGGCPPETEDTDTTEPVNLEGATYRLSTGNLTVPGADQGMNDLLKLFFIRTLIIQFHNVTDSAATIRLAFVEENSDPLVQDPCMETIEFPEGTRDELTVEIGPTDVSFDGADVEDLHMTATVSTKGTRIDEIVIESVIDLRQAESFGFGTAQDLCESTEGYGVPCQKCDDNSKTCLDLTIEGLTANEAEVEIEVITSIPNSCND
;
A
#
# COMPACT_ATOMS: atom_id res chain seq x y z
N MET A 1 -21.68 -84.85 -15.84
CA MET A 1 -20.63 -85.66 -15.17
C MET A 1 -19.27 -85.31 -15.76
N LYS A 2 -18.24 -85.19 -14.91
CA LYS A 2 -16.81 -84.79 -15.15
C LYS A 2 -16.56 -83.27 -14.93
N ARG A 3 -16.15 -82.89 -13.71
CA ARG A 3 -14.76 -82.72 -13.18
C ARG A 3 -14.07 -81.51 -13.83
N LEU A 4 -14.04 -80.36 -13.15
CA LEU A 4 -12.98 -79.86 -12.23
C LEU A 4 -11.60 -79.80 -12.89
N ILE A 5 -11.06 -78.59 -13.10
CA ILE A 5 -9.68 -78.16 -12.82
C ILE A 5 -9.73 -76.63 -12.65
N ALA A 6 -9.38 -76.21 -11.44
CA ALA A 6 -9.09 -74.83 -11.08
C ALA A 6 -7.63 -74.54 -11.43
N THR A 7 -7.36 -73.37 -12.01
CA THR A 7 -6.01 -72.82 -12.09
C THR A 7 -6.06 -71.43 -11.49
N ILE A 8 -5.62 -71.34 -10.25
CA ILE A 8 -5.38 -70.10 -9.50
C ILE A 8 -4.00 -69.62 -9.95
N SER A 9 -3.93 -68.56 -10.74
CA SER A 9 -2.69 -67.80 -10.94
C SER A 9 -2.68 -66.67 -9.92
N MET A 10 -1.91 -66.91 -8.87
CA MET A 10 -1.56 -65.98 -7.81
C MET A 10 -0.41 -65.12 -8.32
N ALA A 11 -0.70 -63.87 -8.73
CA ALA A 11 0.32 -62.86 -8.97
C ALA A 11 0.39 -61.97 -7.73
N LEU A 12 1.38 -62.23 -6.88
CA LEU A 12 1.88 -61.26 -5.91
C LEU A 12 2.42 -60.05 -6.69
N PHE A 13 1.77 -58.89 -6.56
CA PHE A 13 2.45 -57.62 -6.70
C PHE A 13 2.55 -56.99 -5.32
N LEU A 14 3.79 -57.01 -4.81
CA LEU A 14 4.26 -56.17 -3.74
C LEU A 14 4.55 -54.77 -4.32
N GLY A 15 4.16 -53.73 -3.59
CA GLY A 15 4.46 -52.32 -3.91
C GLY A 15 3.19 -51.54 -4.23
N GLY A 16 2.93 -50.36 -3.68
CA GLY A 16 3.71 -49.50 -2.80
C GLY A 16 2.78 -48.40 -2.27
N CYS A 17 3.31 -47.62 -1.34
CA CYS A 17 2.83 -46.42 -0.64
C CYS A 17 1.35 -45.96 -0.69
N PRO A 18 0.82 -45.43 0.43
CA PRO A 18 -0.40 -44.62 0.39
C PRO A 18 -0.20 -43.44 -0.57
N PRO A 19 -1.27 -42.86 -1.14
CA PRO A 19 -1.14 -41.62 -1.91
C PRO A 19 -0.46 -40.59 -1.02
N GLU A 20 0.71 -40.12 -1.44
CA GLU A 20 1.30 -38.89 -0.94
C GLU A 20 0.22 -37.83 -1.08
N THR A 21 -0.27 -37.33 0.06
CA THR A 21 -0.81 -35.99 0.13
C THR A 21 0.31 -35.08 -0.36
N GLU A 22 0.21 -34.60 -1.60
CA GLU A 22 0.99 -33.45 -2.07
C GLU A 22 0.58 -32.27 -1.19
N ASP A 23 1.27 -32.16 -0.06
CA ASP A 23 1.44 -30.95 0.71
C ASP A 23 2.42 -30.08 -0.09
N THR A 24 1.94 -29.50 -1.19
CA THR A 24 2.67 -28.48 -1.94
C THR A 24 2.06 -27.12 -1.63
N ASP A 25 2.01 -26.78 -0.35
CA ASP A 25 2.05 -25.38 0.07
C ASP A 25 3.50 -25.00 0.35
N THR A 26 4.34 -25.17 -0.67
CA THR A 26 5.61 -24.48 -0.76
C THR A 26 5.41 -23.34 -1.74
N THR A 27 4.64 -22.33 -1.35
CA THR A 27 4.74 -21.03 -2.00
C THR A 27 6.15 -20.53 -1.74
N GLU A 28 7.03 -20.65 -2.74
CA GLU A 28 8.32 -19.96 -2.72
C GLU A 28 8.08 -18.48 -2.37
N PRO A 29 8.97 -17.85 -1.57
CA PRO A 29 8.82 -16.44 -1.23
C PRO A 29 8.67 -15.61 -2.50
N VAL A 30 7.61 -14.82 -2.57
CA VAL A 30 7.41 -13.93 -3.72
C VAL A 30 8.52 -12.89 -3.76
N ASN A 31 9.18 -12.79 -4.91
CA ASN A 31 10.15 -11.74 -5.17
C ASN A 31 9.42 -10.42 -5.43
N LEU A 32 9.61 -9.45 -4.54
CA LEU A 32 9.02 -8.12 -4.66
C LEU A 32 10.01 -7.08 -5.20
N GLU A 33 11.28 -7.41 -5.37
CA GLU A 33 12.28 -6.45 -5.83
C GLU A 33 11.92 -5.89 -7.21
N GLY A 34 11.74 -4.56 -7.28
CA GLY A 34 11.34 -3.84 -8.48
C GLY A 34 9.85 -3.93 -8.82
N ALA A 35 9.05 -4.67 -8.04
CA ALA A 35 7.61 -4.79 -8.27
C ALA A 35 6.92 -3.45 -8.01
N THR A 36 6.04 -3.06 -8.95
CA THR A 36 5.30 -1.80 -8.91
C THR A 36 3.79 -2.02 -8.83
N TYR A 37 3.12 -1.18 -8.05
CA TYR A 37 1.69 -1.31 -7.77
C TYR A 37 0.99 0.05 -7.86
N ARG A 38 -0.15 0.09 -8.54
CA ARG A 38 -1.03 1.24 -8.59
C ARG A 38 -1.98 1.24 -7.40
N LEU A 39 -1.95 2.29 -6.59
CA LEU A 39 -2.87 2.47 -5.47
C LEU A 39 -4.31 2.70 -5.96
N SER A 40 -5.26 2.10 -5.26
CA SER A 40 -6.70 2.21 -5.49
C SER A 40 -7.39 2.71 -4.22
N THR A 41 -8.09 3.83 -4.35
CA THR A 41 -8.80 4.50 -3.25
C THR A 41 -10.30 4.21 -3.24
N GLY A 42 -10.76 3.27 -4.07
CA GLY A 42 -12.19 2.98 -4.24
C GLY A 42 -12.90 2.57 -2.94
N ASN A 43 -12.19 1.86 -2.06
CA ASN A 43 -12.70 1.35 -0.78
C ASN A 43 -12.10 2.09 0.42
N LEU A 44 -11.49 3.26 0.22
CA LEU A 44 -10.92 4.06 1.30
C LEU A 44 -11.98 4.41 2.36
N THR A 45 -11.62 4.22 3.62
CA THR A 45 -12.42 4.59 4.78
C THR A 45 -11.56 5.22 5.88
N VAL A 46 -12.14 6.16 6.63
CA VAL A 46 -11.60 6.61 7.92
C VAL A 46 -12.45 6.05 9.05
N PRO A 47 -11.87 5.28 9.98
CA PRO A 47 -12.60 4.73 11.10
C PRO A 47 -13.31 5.82 11.91
N GLY A 48 -14.61 5.61 12.17
CA GLY A 48 -15.42 6.55 12.96
C GLY A 48 -15.88 7.80 12.21
N ALA A 49 -15.39 8.04 11.00
CA ALA A 49 -15.84 9.16 10.18
C ALA A 49 -17.11 8.83 9.38
N ASP A 50 -17.84 9.87 8.97
CA ASP A 50 -18.95 9.72 8.05
C ASP A 50 -18.50 9.65 6.57
N GLN A 51 -19.46 9.48 5.66
CA GLN A 51 -19.19 9.40 4.22
C GLN A 51 -18.56 10.69 3.66
N GLY A 52 -18.86 11.85 4.24
CA GLY A 52 -18.33 13.14 3.80
C GLY A 52 -16.80 13.23 3.96
N MET A 53 -16.25 12.68 5.04
CA MET A 53 -14.79 12.59 5.21
C MET A 53 -14.14 11.71 4.14
N ASN A 54 -14.75 10.56 3.85
CA ASN A 54 -14.23 9.64 2.82
C ASN A 54 -14.24 10.29 1.43
N ASP A 55 -15.29 11.06 1.12
CA ASP A 55 -15.41 11.79 -0.13
C ASP A 55 -14.40 12.95 -0.20
N LEU A 56 -14.16 13.64 0.92
CA LEU A 56 -13.12 14.67 1.03
C LEU A 56 -11.72 14.09 0.82
N LEU A 57 -11.40 12.96 1.47
CA LEU A 57 -10.09 12.30 1.32
C LEU A 57 -9.81 11.82 -0.09
N LYS A 58 -10.84 11.37 -0.82
CA LYS A 58 -10.69 11.02 -2.24
C LYS A 58 -10.27 12.22 -3.11
N LEU A 59 -10.54 13.45 -2.67
CA LEU A 59 -10.02 14.66 -3.34
C LEU A 59 -8.52 14.89 -3.08
N PHE A 60 -7.95 14.32 -2.02
CA PHE A 60 -6.50 14.37 -1.81
C PHE A 60 -5.77 13.33 -2.68
N PHE A 61 -6.41 12.19 -2.95
CA PHE A 61 -5.92 11.16 -3.87
C PHE A 61 -6.35 11.39 -5.33
N ILE A 62 -6.44 12.64 -5.80
CA ILE A 62 -6.79 12.95 -7.20
C ILE A 62 -5.74 12.38 -8.17
N ARG A 63 -4.46 12.45 -7.77
CA ARG A 63 -3.37 11.89 -8.57
C ARG A 63 -3.26 10.40 -8.31
N THR A 64 -2.97 9.65 -9.38
CA THR A 64 -2.66 8.23 -9.25
C THR A 64 -1.28 8.08 -8.61
N LEU A 65 -1.19 7.27 -7.56
CA LEU A 65 0.05 6.91 -6.87
C LEU A 65 0.52 5.52 -7.29
N ILE A 66 1.83 5.37 -7.40
CA ILE A 66 2.50 4.08 -7.62
C ILE A 66 3.45 3.81 -6.46
N ILE A 67 3.43 2.56 -6.01
CA ILE A 67 4.29 2.01 -4.97
C ILE A 67 5.31 1.10 -5.65
N GLN A 68 6.61 1.29 -5.43
CA GLN A 68 7.66 0.34 -5.82
C GLN A 68 8.33 -0.23 -4.58
N PHE A 69 8.51 -1.55 -4.56
CA PHE A 69 9.39 -2.21 -3.60
C PHE A 69 10.83 -2.27 -4.12
N HIS A 70 11.79 -1.95 -3.27
CA HIS A 70 13.22 -2.12 -3.56
C HIS A 70 14.01 -2.46 -2.29
N ASN A 71 15.26 -2.89 -2.47
CA ASN A 71 16.12 -3.39 -1.39
C ASN A 71 15.43 -4.47 -0.55
N VAL A 72 14.69 -5.37 -1.19
CA VAL A 72 13.86 -6.36 -0.54
C VAL A 72 14.69 -7.56 -0.08
N THR A 73 14.52 -7.93 1.19
CA THR A 73 15.08 -9.15 1.79
C THR A 73 13.96 -9.98 2.43
N ASP A 74 14.31 -11.05 3.14
CA ASP A 74 13.36 -11.87 3.88
C ASP A 74 12.76 -11.12 5.10
N SER A 75 13.46 -10.13 5.64
CA SER A 75 13.06 -9.44 6.89
C SER A 75 12.89 -7.92 6.76
N ALA A 76 13.21 -7.36 5.60
CA ALA A 76 13.19 -5.92 5.37
C ALA A 76 12.77 -5.57 3.94
N ALA A 77 12.18 -4.40 3.77
CA ALA A 77 11.85 -3.84 2.47
C ALA A 77 11.88 -2.32 2.54
N THR A 78 12.20 -1.67 1.43
CA THR A 78 12.04 -0.23 1.26
C THR A 78 10.97 0.03 0.21
N ILE A 79 10.22 1.11 0.39
CA ILE A 79 9.16 1.53 -0.53
C ILE A 79 9.49 2.89 -1.12
N ARG A 80 9.28 3.03 -2.42
CA ARG A 80 9.18 4.32 -3.11
C ARG A 80 7.76 4.61 -3.49
N LEU A 81 7.34 5.85 -3.31
CA LEU A 81 6.12 6.39 -3.87
C LEU A 81 6.46 7.35 -5.01
N ALA A 82 5.74 7.22 -6.12
CA ALA A 82 5.77 8.16 -7.21
C ALA A 82 4.37 8.50 -7.70
N PHE A 83 4.23 9.66 -8.32
CA PHE A 83 3.00 10.12 -8.94
C PHE A 83 2.98 9.78 -10.42
N VAL A 84 1.79 9.61 -10.97
CA VAL A 84 1.56 9.36 -12.40
C VAL A 84 1.06 10.63 -13.08
N GLU A 85 1.50 10.86 -14.31
CA GLU A 85 0.94 11.89 -15.18
C GLU A 85 -0.59 11.71 -15.33
N GLU A 86 -1.31 12.83 -15.30
CA GLU A 86 -2.75 12.82 -15.46
C GLU A 86 -3.18 12.20 -16.80
N ASN A 87 -4.16 11.29 -16.75
CA ASN A 87 -4.75 10.64 -17.92
C ASN A 87 -3.76 9.85 -18.81
N SER A 88 -2.63 9.40 -18.26
CA SER A 88 -1.69 8.53 -18.99
C SER A 88 -2.19 7.07 -19.05
N ASP A 89 -2.16 6.50 -20.26
CA ASP A 89 -2.37 5.07 -20.54
C ASP A 89 -1.48 4.66 -21.74
N PRO A 90 -0.39 3.89 -21.56
CA PRO A 90 0.04 3.26 -20.31
C PRO A 90 0.44 4.28 -19.23
N LEU A 91 0.53 3.83 -17.97
CA LEU A 91 0.92 4.70 -16.85
C LEU A 91 2.33 5.24 -17.06
N VAL A 92 2.51 6.54 -16.89
CA VAL A 92 3.80 7.23 -16.97
C VAL A 92 4.04 7.98 -15.67
N GLN A 93 5.20 7.81 -15.04
CA GLN A 93 5.58 8.58 -13.86
C GLN A 93 5.65 10.08 -14.19
N ASP A 94 5.09 10.92 -13.33
CA ASP A 94 5.13 12.36 -13.45
C ASP A 94 6.56 12.88 -13.17
N PRO A 95 7.27 13.44 -14.18
CA PRO A 95 8.62 13.95 -14.01
C PRO A 95 8.68 15.22 -13.13
N CYS A 96 7.52 15.86 -12.90
CA CYS A 96 7.39 17.10 -12.15
C CYS A 96 7.15 16.90 -10.66
N MET A 97 7.12 15.64 -10.20
CA MET A 97 6.91 15.29 -8.79
C MET A 97 8.11 14.51 -8.28
N GLU A 98 8.57 14.85 -7.08
CA GLU A 98 9.66 14.10 -6.45
C GLU A 98 9.21 12.67 -6.10
N THR A 99 10.16 11.74 -6.23
CA THR A 99 9.97 10.38 -5.73
C THR A 99 10.25 10.37 -4.24
N ILE A 100 9.32 9.81 -3.48
CA ILE A 100 9.44 9.72 -2.02
C ILE A 100 9.98 8.33 -1.69
N GLU A 101 11.19 8.27 -1.16
CA GLU A 101 11.78 7.04 -0.64
C GLU A 101 11.57 6.98 0.87
N PHE A 102 10.87 5.95 1.32
CA PHE A 102 10.64 5.72 2.75
C PHE A 102 11.89 5.13 3.39
N PRO A 103 12.07 5.26 4.71
CA PRO A 103 13.07 4.47 5.42
C PRO A 103 12.82 2.97 5.25
N GLU A 104 13.86 2.17 5.48
CA GLU A 104 13.73 0.71 5.55
C GLU A 104 12.71 0.33 6.62
N GLY A 105 11.72 -0.47 6.22
CA GLY A 105 10.75 -1.05 7.13
C GLY A 105 10.96 -2.55 7.31
N THR A 106 10.05 -3.16 8.06
CA THR A 106 10.10 -4.60 8.35
C THR A 106 9.25 -5.39 7.36
N ARG A 107 9.67 -6.63 7.12
CA ARG A 107 8.91 -7.61 6.35
C ARG A 107 8.82 -8.91 7.14
N ASP A 108 7.62 -9.48 7.20
CA ASP A 108 7.39 -10.82 7.73
C ASP A 108 6.48 -11.57 6.76
N GLU A 109 7.04 -12.52 6.03
CA GLU A 109 6.39 -13.25 4.92
C GLU A 109 5.76 -12.30 3.88
N LEU A 110 4.46 -12.05 4.04
CA LEU A 110 3.61 -11.23 3.16
C LEU A 110 3.30 -9.86 3.74
N THR A 111 3.55 -9.63 5.03
CA THR A 111 3.27 -8.35 5.68
C THR A 111 4.48 -7.43 5.58
N VAL A 112 4.22 -6.16 5.30
CA VAL A 112 5.22 -5.08 5.27
C VAL A 112 4.75 -3.95 6.18
N GLU A 113 5.68 -3.42 6.96
CA GLU A 113 5.47 -2.30 7.87
C GLU A 113 6.56 -1.24 7.64
N ILE A 114 6.17 0.00 7.36
CA ILE A 114 7.06 1.13 7.13
C ILE A 114 6.74 2.25 8.14
N GLY A 115 7.78 2.91 8.66
CA GLY A 115 7.65 4.03 9.58
C GLY A 115 7.74 3.62 11.06
N PRO A 116 7.41 4.52 12.01
CA PRO A 116 6.97 5.90 11.78
C PRO A 116 8.06 6.78 11.14
N THR A 117 7.67 7.69 10.26
CA THR A 117 8.59 8.63 9.60
C THR A 117 7.88 9.90 9.15
N ASP A 118 8.62 11.01 9.15
CA ASP A 118 8.16 12.26 8.57
C ASP A 118 8.47 12.27 7.07
N VAL A 119 7.51 12.71 6.25
CA VAL A 119 7.65 12.80 4.79
C VAL A 119 6.98 14.07 4.27
N SER A 120 7.42 14.57 3.11
CA SER A 120 6.80 15.71 2.45
C SER A 120 6.20 15.27 1.12
N PHE A 121 4.91 15.54 0.90
CA PHE A 121 4.17 15.27 -0.32
C PHE A 121 3.77 16.60 -0.96
N ASP A 122 4.33 16.95 -2.11
CA ASP A 122 3.95 18.18 -2.84
C ASP A 122 4.03 19.46 -1.96
N GLY A 123 5.04 19.51 -1.08
CA GLY A 123 5.22 20.60 -0.12
C GLY A 123 4.32 20.56 1.12
N ALA A 124 3.50 19.52 1.28
CA ALA A 124 2.76 19.21 2.50
C ALA A 124 3.54 18.19 3.35
N ASP A 125 3.96 18.59 4.54
CA ASP A 125 4.61 17.70 5.50
C ASP A 125 3.58 16.84 6.25
N VAL A 126 3.80 15.53 6.22
CA VAL A 126 3.04 14.52 6.96
C VAL A 126 3.97 13.97 8.04
N GLU A 127 3.58 14.17 9.29
CA GLU A 127 4.34 13.75 10.47
C GLU A 127 3.90 12.34 10.90
N ASP A 128 4.83 11.57 11.49
CA ASP A 128 4.58 10.23 12.05
C ASP A 128 3.85 9.25 11.10
N LEU A 129 4.16 9.30 9.80
CA LEU A 129 3.57 8.39 8.83
C LEU A 129 4.01 6.96 9.12
N HIS A 130 3.03 6.11 9.40
CA HIS A 130 3.17 4.67 9.58
C HIS A 130 2.25 3.95 8.59
N MET A 131 2.78 2.95 7.89
CA MET A 131 2.04 2.18 6.91
C MET A 131 2.21 0.70 7.16
N THR A 132 1.10 -0.03 7.20
CA THR A 132 1.08 -1.50 7.18
C THR A 132 0.36 -1.99 5.93
N ALA A 133 0.81 -3.11 5.38
CA ALA A 133 0.25 -3.67 4.16
C ALA A 133 0.47 -5.18 4.09
N THR A 134 -0.46 -5.90 3.45
CA THR A 134 -0.34 -7.34 3.19
C THR A 134 -0.26 -7.60 1.70
N VAL A 135 0.86 -8.17 1.25
CA VAL A 135 1.06 -8.55 -0.15
C VAL A 135 0.39 -9.90 -0.43
N SER A 136 -0.32 -10.02 -1.54
CA SER A 136 -0.90 -11.30 -1.96
C SER A 136 0.18 -12.37 -2.16
N THR A 137 -0.17 -13.64 -2.01
CA THR A 137 0.76 -14.78 -2.17
C THR A 137 1.45 -14.82 -3.54
N LYS A 138 0.86 -14.20 -4.56
CA LYS A 138 1.42 -14.11 -5.91
C LYS A 138 2.20 -12.82 -6.18
N GLY A 139 2.19 -11.85 -5.25
CA GLY A 139 2.79 -10.53 -5.47
C GLY A 139 2.10 -9.68 -6.54
N THR A 140 0.86 -10.01 -6.91
CA THR A 140 0.13 -9.27 -7.96
C THR A 140 -0.76 -8.17 -7.39
N ARG A 141 -0.89 -8.10 -6.07
CA ARG A 141 -1.76 -7.18 -5.34
C ARG A 141 -1.23 -6.94 -3.93
N ILE A 142 -1.47 -5.74 -3.41
CA ILE A 142 -1.35 -5.36 -2.01
C ILE A 142 -2.77 -5.14 -1.46
N ASP A 143 -3.08 -5.84 -0.40
CA ASP A 143 -4.32 -5.77 0.37
C ASP A 143 -4.08 -5.08 1.71
N GLU A 144 -5.18 -4.66 2.34
CA GLU A 144 -5.19 -4.17 3.73
C GLU A 144 -4.15 -3.08 3.99
N ILE A 145 -3.98 -2.14 3.05
CA ILE A 145 -3.11 -1.00 3.28
C ILE A 145 -3.78 -0.11 4.34
N VAL A 146 -3.09 0.06 5.46
CA VAL A 146 -3.47 0.99 6.52
C VAL A 146 -2.39 2.05 6.61
N ILE A 147 -2.80 3.33 6.60
CA ILE A 147 -1.90 4.48 6.75
C ILE A 147 -2.34 5.24 7.99
N GLU A 148 -1.44 5.42 8.93
CA GLU A 148 -1.60 6.24 10.12
C GLU A 148 -0.64 7.42 9.99
N SER A 149 -1.11 8.63 10.30
CA SER A 149 -0.30 9.84 10.16
C SER A 149 -0.86 11.01 10.94
N VAL A 150 -0.05 12.05 11.10
CA VAL A 150 -0.42 13.32 11.72
C VAL A 150 -0.25 14.45 10.69
N ILE A 151 -1.32 15.23 10.47
CA ILE A 151 -1.33 16.31 9.47
C ILE A 151 -1.48 17.67 10.15
N ASP A 152 -0.56 18.61 9.90
CA ASP A 152 -0.67 20.01 10.31
C ASP A 152 -1.66 20.76 9.42
N LEU A 153 -2.83 21.10 9.96
CA LEU A 153 -3.91 21.76 9.21
C LEU A 153 -3.53 23.17 8.71
N ARG A 154 -2.46 23.79 9.22
CA ARG A 154 -1.97 25.08 8.70
C ARG A 154 -1.41 24.94 7.29
N GLN A 155 -0.94 23.77 6.91
CA GLN A 155 -0.49 23.53 5.55
C GLN A 155 -1.67 23.60 4.57
N ALA A 156 -2.83 23.07 4.95
CA ALA A 156 -4.06 23.20 4.16
C ALA A 156 -4.53 24.66 4.02
N GLU A 157 -4.21 25.56 4.96
CA GLU A 157 -4.42 27.01 4.79
C GLU A 157 -3.60 27.56 3.62
N SER A 158 -2.36 27.10 3.46
CA SER A 158 -1.46 27.55 2.39
C SER A 158 -1.96 27.16 0.99
N PHE A 159 -2.74 26.08 0.90
CA PHE A 159 -3.42 25.65 -0.32
C PHE A 159 -4.80 26.29 -0.52
N GLY A 160 -5.25 27.16 0.39
CA GLY A 160 -6.48 27.93 0.26
C GLY A 160 -7.76 27.19 0.65
N PHE A 161 -7.67 26.10 1.41
CA PHE A 161 -8.84 25.32 1.82
C PHE A 161 -9.64 25.92 3.00
N GLY A 162 -9.17 27.01 3.59
CA GLY A 162 -9.80 27.67 4.75
C GLY A 162 -8.76 27.97 5.82
N THR A 163 -9.20 28.38 7.01
CA THR A 163 -8.31 28.42 8.18
C THR A 163 -8.20 27.02 8.81
N ALA A 164 -7.13 26.77 9.57
CA ALA A 164 -6.94 25.53 10.31
C ALA A 164 -8.08 25.29 11.31
N GLN A 165 -8.68 26.37 11.83
CA GLN A 165 -9.86 26.30 12.67
C GLN A 165 -11.10 25.84 11.88
N ASP A 166 -11.35 26.41 10.70
CA ASP A 166 -12.49 26.02 9.85
C ASP A 166 -12.37 24.56 9.41
N LEU A 167 -11.15 24.14 9.01
CA LEU A 167 -10.85 22.76 8.64
C LEU A 167 -11.07 21.83 9.81
N CYS A 168 -10.65 22.24 11.01
CA CYS A 168 -10.85 21.45 12.20
C CYS A 168 -12.34 21.27 12.56
N GLU A 169 -13.11 22.36 12.56
CA GLU A 169 -14.55 22.30 12.81
C GLU A 169 -15.26 21.42 11.77
N SER A 170 -14.78 21.45 10.52
CA SER A 170 -15.27 20.61 9.45
C SER A 170 -14.96 19.12 9.70
N THR A 171 -13.71 18.77 10.02
CA THR A 171 -13.31 17.38 10.27
C THR A 171 -13.98 16.79 11.51
N GLU A 172 -14.12 17.59 12.57
CA GLU A 172 -14.91 17.22 13.76
C GLU A 172 -16.37 16.95 13.40
N GLY A 173 -16.95 17.79 12.52
CA GLY A 173 -18.29 17.58 11.98
C GLY A 173 -18.46 16.25 11.26
N TYR A 174 -17.38 15.72 10.67
CA TYR A 174 -17.35 14.41 10.03
C TYR A 174 -16.89 13.27 10.96
N GLY A 175 -16.66 13.53 12.24
CA GLY A 175 -16.32 12.51 13.25
C GLY A 175 -14.83 12.28 13.48
N VAL A 176 -13.94 13.08 12.88
CA VAL A 176 -12.49 12.99 13.12
C VAL A 176 -12.06 14.18 13.99
N PRO A 177 -11.76 13.94 15.28
CA PRO A 177 -11.42 15.02 16.19
C PRO A 177 -10.04 15.59 15.86
N CYS A 178 -9.91 16.92 15.90
CA CYS A 178 -8.59 17.52 15.88
C CYS A 178 -7.98 17.50 17.26
N GLN A 179 -6.66 17.57 17.28
CA GLN A 179 -5.93 17.76 18.51
C GLN A 179 -4.89 18.85 18.35
N LYS A 180 -4.31 19.25 19.48
CA LYS A 180 -3.10 20.05 19.45
C LYS A 180 -1.93 19.13 19.15
N CYS A 181 -1.08 19.53 18.21
CA CYS A 181 0.19 18.84 17.98
C CYS A 181 1.07 18.96 19.24
N ASP A 182 2.13 18.15 19.32
CA ASP A 182 3.01 18.03 20.49
C ASP A 182 3.61 19.35 20.99
N ASP A 183 3.82 20.31 20.09
CA ASP A 183 4.35 21.64 20.43
C ASP A 183 3.30 22.60 21.04
N ASN A 184 2.03 22.15 21.17
CA ASN A 184 0.86 22.92 21.60
C ASN A 184 0.57 24.19 20.79
N SER A 185 1.29 24.40 19.68
CA SER A 185 1.27 25.62 18.88
C SER A 185 0.44 25.48 17.59
N LYS A 186 0.18 24.23 17.20
CA LYS A 186 -0.46 23.85 15.94
C LYS A 186 -1.72 22.99 16.17
N THR A 187 -2.64 23.05 15.23
CA THR A 187 -3.80 22.14 15.17
C THR A 187 -3.49 21.00 14.21
N CYS A 188 -3.48 19.78 14.73
CA CYS A 188 -3.21 18.55 13.98
C CYS A 188 -4.47 17.72 13.82
N LEU A 189 -4.48 16.93 12.76
CA LEU A 189 -5.42 15.85 12.54
C LEU A 189 -4.68 14.51 12.58
N ASP A 190 -5.06 13.65 13.52
CA ASP A 190 -4.63 12.25 13.49
C ASP A 190 -5.51 11.54 12.48
N LEU A 191 -4.87 10.98 11.46
CA LEU A 191 -5.56 10.36 10.35
C LEU A 191 -5.14 8.90 10.23
N THR A 192 -6.11 8.02 10.45
CA THR A 192 -6.03 6.60 10.09
C THR A 192 -6.88 6.36 8.84
N ILE A 193 -6.25 5.89 7.78
CA ILE A 193 -6.88 5.49 6.53
C ILE A 193 -6.81 3.97 6.43
N GLU A 194 -7.96 3.34 6.20
CA GLU A 194 -8.10 1.90 5.98
C GLU A 194 -8.74 1.61 4.62
N GLY A 195 -8.71 0.34 4.21
CA GLY A 195 -9.40 -0.14 3.01
C GLY A 195 -8.72 0.23 1.69
N LEU A 196 -7.51 0.77 1.77
CA LEU A 196 -6.67 0.98 0.59
C LEU A 196 -6.16 -0.37 0.06
N THR A 197 -6.07 -0.45 -1.27
CA THR A 197 -5.53 -1.63 -1.99
C THR A 197 -4.65 -1.15 -3.13
N ALA A 198 -3.72 -1.96 -3.61
CA ALA A 198 -2.94 -1.65 -4.79
C ALA A 198 -2.83 -2.87 -5.70
N ASN A 199 -2.93 -2.66 -7.02
CA ASN A 199 -2.78 -3.75 -8.00
C ASN A 199 -1.47 -3.59 -8.75
N GLU A 200 -0.84 -4.70 -9.11
CA GLU A 200 0.39 -4.70 -9.92
C GLU A 200 0.20 -3.83 -11.17
N ALA A 201 1.23 -3.07 -11.50
CA ALA A 201 1.25 -2.14 -12.61
C ALA A 201 2.54 -2.31 -13.42
N GLU A 202 2.45 -2.26 -14.74
CA GLU A 202 3.64 -2.27 -15.60
C GLU A 202 4.15 -0.85 -15.80
N VAL A 203 4.97 -0.40 -14.85
CA VAL A 203 5.54 0.94 -14.84
C VAL A 203 6.90 0.90 -14.14
N GLU A 204 7.89 1.55 -14.73
CA GLU A 204 9.21 1.71 -14.14
C GLU A 204 9.25 3.05 -13.39
N ILE A 205 9.71 3.01 -12.12
CA ILE A 205 9.92 4.22 -11.34
C ILE A 205 11.37 4.68 -11.50
N GLU A 206 11.56 5.88 -12.03
CA GLU A 206 12.82 6.61 -11.97
C GLU A 206 12.87 7.46 -10.70
N VAL A 207 14.01 7.48 -9.99
CA VAL A 207 14.15 8.28 -8.77
C VAL A 207 14.35 9.74 -9.14
N ILE A 208 13.32 10.56 -8.93
CA ILE A 208 13.34 12.01 -9.17
C ILE A 208 13.66 12.73 -7.86
N THR A 209 14.84 13.31 -7.76
CA THR A 209 15.27 14.15 -6.62
C THR A 209 15.47 15.62 -6.99
N SER A 210 15.15 15.99 -8.23
CA SER A 210 15.25 17.37 -8.71
C SER A 210 14.25 17.60 -9.83
N ILE A 211 13.28 18.46 -9.57
CA ILE A 211 12.20 18.77 -10.51
C ILE A 211 12.77 19.53 -11.73
N PRO A 212 12.49 19.10 -12.97
CA PRO A 212 12.91 19.80 -14.18
C PRO A 212 12.36 21.23 -14.25
N ASN A 213 13.14 22.17 -14.81
CA ASN A 213 12.69 23.56 -14.96
C ASN A 213 11.40 23.72 -15.79
N SER A 214 11.08 22.76 -16.67
CA SER A 214 9.85 22.75 -17.48
C SER A 214 8.57 22.56 -16.67
N CYS A 215 8.68 22.21 -15.39
CA CYS A 215 7.55 22.01 -14.48
C CYS A 215 7.13 23.27 -13.74
N ASN A 216 7.86 24.39 -13.91
CA ASN A 216 7.66 25.63 -13.16
C ASN A 216 6.83 26.69 -13.92
N ASP A 217 6.18 26.32 -15.03
CA ASP A 217 5.40 27.23 -15.90
C ASP A 217 3.89 27.19 -15.62
#